data_AF-A0A8S1NZT9-F1
#
_entry.id   AF-A0A8S1NZT9-F1
#
_cell.length_a   1.000
_cell.length_b   1.000
_cell.length_c   1.000
_cell.angle_alpha   90.00
_cell.angle_beta   90.00
_cell.angle_gamma   90.00
#
_symmetry.space_group_name_H-M   'P 1'
#
loop_
_entity.id
_entity.type
_entity.pdbx_description
1 polymer ?
#
loop_
_entity_poly.entity_id
_entity_poly.type
_entity_poly.pdbx_seq_one_letter_code
_entity_poly.pdbx_strand_id
1 'polypeptide(L)'
;MQTLQNRYQYLEKDFLGRGSFGRVYKGKDTQTGDAVAIKIMDMTLFDDQFMIDALHKEIAIMKQLQHPNIVRLVDTFGDSKQTVLIIELCDGGDLRHFLSRHQGMLDEVLAQQVLQQLMLGFQEMTKAGYIHRDIKPENSLIHKNIHKVADFGFATKADITGRQLIRDCVGTPIYMAPQLLQNTAYTAKCDIWSIGVMAYEMLYGRQPWPCRDLNSYLLNIKSSPLKFPIEKKVSEQFKDFIKKCLTIDENQRIGWNDVFKHDVLKISQNDRQYDNFQVDEISKQILANIQKIIQAKNLNLEQQFKIFDQDKGGNLDLNEFYNFIQALDSRVTHKEVEHLFKLVDKSGDQKVSIDEFKKLFCDYDYSNLKDVAERLIVDLKEIIKANNLKIEDIFKNFDKDQQGDLDFDEFTKLCRTVAPALKNEEIQVVFNKFDKNNDKKISFDEFKRELSYGTDQDSKFNPAKEKANKILSELVRIVKQNNLKIEQIFQNFDKNKNQKLELAEFQQLCKVMDNSSTIEEQTLVFQLVDKNQDNLVDFQEFAALFK
;
A
#
# COMPACT_ATOMS: atom_id res chain seq x y z
N MET A 1 18.07 -8.29 33.23
CA MET A 1 18.31 -6.86 32.95
C MET A 1 19.75 -6.74 32.55
N GLN A 2 20.01 -6.29 31.32
CA GLN A 2 21.36 -6.03 30.83
C GLN A 2 21.63 -4.52 30.93
N THR A 3 22.86 -4.15 31.27
CA THR A 3 23.29 -2.76 31.39
C THR A 3 24.52 -2.53 30.52
N LEU A 4 24.49 -1.52 29.65
CA LEU A 4 25.57 -1.12 28.75
C LEU A 4 26.11 0.25 29.19
N GLN A 5 27.44 0.37 29.25
CA GLN A 5 28.14 1.61 29.63
C GLN A 5 27.64 2.25 30.94
N ASN A 6 27.16 1.45 31.90
CA ASN A 6 26.54 1.91 33.14
C ASN A 6 25.39 2.93 32.96
N ARG A 7 24.79 3.01 31.77
CA ARG A 7 23.80 4.03 31.40
C ARG A 7 22.58 3.46 30.69
N TYR A 8 22.76 2.55 29.73
CA TYR A 8 21.65 2.05 28.93
C TYR A 8 21.22 0.68 29.41
N GLN A 9 19.94 0.52 29.74
CA GLN A 9 19.39 -0.73 30.25
C GLN A 9 18.34 -1.32 29.31
N TYR A 10 18.35 -2.64 29.14
CA TYR A 10 17.32 -3.36 28.38
C TYR A 10 17.05 -4.76 28.95
N LEU A 11 15.94 -5.36 28.54
CA LEU A 11 15.56 -6.73 28.85
C LEU A 11 15.41 -7.53 27.55
N GLU A 12 15.76 -8.82 27.57
CA GLU A 12 15.60 -9.69 26.40
C GLU A 12 14.15 -9.75 25.89
N LYS A 13 13.18 -9.67 26.81
CA LYS A 13 11.75 -9.65 26.47
C LYS A 13 11.32 -8.39 25.70
N ASP A 14 12.12 -7.33 25.74
CA ASP A 14 11.86 -6.05 25.07
C ASP A 14 12.49 -6.03 23.66
N PHE A 15 12.69 -7.20 23.06
CA PHE A 15 13.16 -7.37 21.69
C PHE A 15 12.18 -6.74 20.69
N LEU A 16 12.69 -5.83 19.86
CA LEU A 16 11.90 -5.13 18.83
C LEU A 16 12.03 -5.79 17.46
N GLY A 17 13.17 -6.41 17.17
CA GLY A 17 13.39 -7.05 15.88
C GLY A 17 14.84 -7.40 15.60
N ARG A 18 15.05 -8.11 14.49
CA ARG A 18 16.36 -8.47 13.97
C ARG A 18 16.58 -7.71 12.67
N GLY A 19 17.61 -6.87 12.63
CA GLY A 19 18.09 -6.29 11.38
C GLY A 19 19.04 -7.23 10.67
N SER A 20 19.52 -6.84 9.48
CA SER A 20 20.46 -7.64 8.67
C SER A 20 21.74 -8.03 9.43
N PHE A 21 22.16 -7.22 10.40
CA PHE A 21 23.47 -7.33 11.06
C PHE A 21 23.41 -7.42 12.59
N GLY A 22 22.22 -7.52 13.17
CA GLY A 22 22.10 -7.41 14.63
C GLY A 22 20.69 -7.50 15.18
N ARG A 23 20.58 -7.32 16.48
CA ARG A 23 19.31 -7.34 17.24
C ARG A 23 19.02 -5.94 17.75
N VAL A 24 17.74 -5.59 17.77
CA VAL A 24 17.26 -4.30 18.27
C VAL A 24 16.37 -4.55 19.48
N TYR A 25 16.65 -3.84 20.56
CA TYR A 25 15.89 -3.92 21.80
C TYR A 25 15.37 -2.54 22.18
N LYS A 26 14.18 -2.50 22.79
CA LYS A 26 13.74 -1.33 23.53
C LYS A 26 14.52 -1.28 24.84
N GLY A 27 15.09 -0.12 25.13
CA GLY A 27 15.84 0.13 26.33
C GLY A 27 15.50 1.48 26.96
N LYS A 28 16.24 1.82 27.99
CA LYS A 28 16.12 3.07 28.75
C LYS A 28 17.49 3.68 28.99
N ASP A 29 17.61 4.97 28.77
CA ASP A 29 18.72 5.77 29.29
C ASP A 29 18.46 6.06 30.77
N THR A 30 19.30 5.54 31.66
CA THR A 30 19.10 5.71 33.12
C THR A 30 19.43 7.11 33.61
N GLN A 31 20.17 7.90 32.83
CA GLN A 31 20.52 9.28 33.20
C GLN A 31 19.38 10.24 32.89
N THR A 32 18.76 10.12 31.70
CA THR A 32 17.67 11.02 31.28
C THR A 32 16.28 10.46 31.59
N GLY A 33 16.16 9.14 31.71
CA GLY A 33 14.89 8.43 31.85
C GLY A 33 14.22 8.11 30.51
N ASP A 34 14.78 8.57 29.38
CA ASP A 34 14.18 8.41 28.05
C ASP A 34 14.22 6.96 27.57
N ALA A 35 13.22 6.58 26.77
CA ALA A 35 13.22 5.33 26.04
C ALA A 35 14.13 5.41 24.81
N VAL A 36 14.90 4.35 24.56
CA VAL A 36 15.86 4.27 23.45
C VAL A 36 15.71 2.94 22.69
N ALA A 37 16.12 2.91 21.44
CA ALA A 37 16.33 1.69 20.67
C ALA A 37 17.82 1.33 20.72
N ILE A 38 18.14 0.15 21.23
CA ILE A 38 19.51 -0.37 21.37
C ILE A 38 19.74 -1.40 20.28
N LYS A 39 20.48 -1.03 19.23
CA LYS A 39 20.87 -1.91 18.12
C LYS A 39 22.25 -2.48 18.40
N ILE A 40 22.31 -3.79 18.63
CA ILE A 40 23.53 -4.54 18.95
C ILE A 40 23.92 -5.36 17.74
N MET A 41 25.10 -5.12 17.20
CA MET A 41 25.64 -5.78 16.01
C MET A 41 26.89 -6.56 16.38
N ASP A 42 26.94 -7.82 15.96
CA ASP A 42 28.08 -8.71 16.17
C ASP A 42 29.02 -8.59 14.98
N MET A 43 30.16 -7.93 15.19
CA MET A 43 31.16 -7.66 14.16
C MET A 43 31.84 -8.95 13.68
N THR A 44 31.79 -10.04 14.45
CA THR A 44 32.37 -11.33 14.04
C THR A 44 31.58 -12.01 12.93
N LEU A 45 30.34 -11.57 12.68
CA LEU A 45 29.50 -12.04 11.58
C LEU A 45 29.75 -11.28 10.27
N PHE A 46 30.64 -10.28 10.28
CA PHE A 46 31.01 -9.51 9.10
C PHE A 46 32.25 -10.14 8.46
N ASP A 47 32.04 -10.96 7.44
CA ASP A 47 33.13 -11.58 6.66
C ASP A 47 33.69 -10.64 5.57
N ASP A 48 33.07 -9.48 5.36
CA ASP A 48 33.38 -8.54 4.29
C ASP A 48 33.73 -7.14 4.84
N GLN A 49 34.95 -6.68 4.56
CA GLN A 49 35.43 -5.34 4.92
C GLN A 49 34.52 -4.24 4.37
N PHE A 50 33.90 -4.45 3.20
CA PHE A 50 32.97 -3.50 2.60
C PHE A 50 31.75 -3.23 3.50
N MET A 51 31.26 -4.26 4.19
CA MET A 51 30.10 -4.17 5.07
C MET A 51 30.44 -3.42 6.37
N ILE A 52 31.67 -3.60 6.87
CA ILE A 52 32.19 -2.84 8.01
C ILE A 52 32.35 -1.35 7.63
N ASP A 53 32.89 -1.07 6.45
CA ASP A 53 33.04 0.30 5.95
C ASP A 53 31.69 0.98 5.73
N ALA A 54 30.69 0.25 5.23
CA ALA A 54 29.32 0.72 5.10
C ALA A 54 28.69 1.07 6.46
N LEU A 55 28.90 0.24 7.48
CA LEU A 55 28.44 0.52 8.85
C LEU A 55 29.10 1.77 9.43
N HIS A 56 30.44 1.89 9.32
CA HIS A 56 31.14 3.09 9.80
C HIS A 56 30.66 4.36 9.10
N LYS A 57 30.34 4.25 7.80
CA LYS A 57 29.77 5.34 7.02
C LYS A 57 28.37 5.70 7.49
N GLU A 58 27.49 4.72 7.75
CA GLU A 58 26.15 4.94 8.32
C GLU A 58 26.25 5.72 9.64
N ILE A 59 27.11 5.26 10.57
CA ILE A 59 27.34 5.92 11.86
C ILE A 59 27.85 7.35 11.67
N ALA A 60 28.79 7.57 10.76
CA ALA A 60 29.35 8.90 10.49
C ALA A 60 28.29 9.87 9.92
N ILE A 61 27.36 9.38 9.09
CA ILE A 61 26.24 10.15 8.56
C ILE A 61 25.28 10.51 9.70
N MET A 62 24.85 9.52 10.50
CA MET A 62 23.93 9.76 11.61
C MET A 62 24.48 10.74 12.65
N LYS A 63 25.80 10.77 12.87
CA LYS A 63 26.45 11.75 13.76
C LYS A 63 26.35 13.19 13.24
N GLN A 64 26.33 13.38 11.93
CA GLN A 64 26.28 14.70 11.29
C GLN A 64 24.86 15.24 11.12
N LEU A 65 23.88 14.36 10.97
CA LEU A 65 22.50 14.75 10.73
C LEU A 65 21.74 14.93 12.05
N GLN A 66 21.35 16.15 12.37
CA GLN A 66 20.54 16.48 13.55
C GLN A 66 19.34 17.32 13.14
N HIS A 67 18.15 16.71 13.12
CA HIS A 67 16.91 17.41 12.74
C HIS A 67 15.69 16.71 13.37
N PRO A 68 14.62 17.43 13.75
CA PRO A 68 13.40 16.82 14.28
C PRO A 68 12.79 15.73 13.38
N ASN A 69 12.93 15.86 12.04
CA ASN A 69 12.47 14.90 11.04
C ASN A 69 13.55 13.92 10.54
N ILE A 70 14.62 13.72 11.30
CA ILE A 70 15.65 12.70 11.06
C ILE A 70 15.80 11.86 12.34
N VAL A 71 15.93 10.54 12.18
CA VAL A 71 16.18 9.65 13.31
C VAL A 71 17.55 9.94 13.92
N ARG A 72 17.55 10.29 15.21
CA ARG A 72 18.75 10.67 15.95
C ARG A 72 19.53 9.46 16.46
N LEU A 73 20.83 9.41 16.17
CA LEU A 73 21.79 8.61 16.92
C LEU A 73 22.11 9.34 18.24
N VAL A 74 21.74 8.72 19.36
CA VAL A 74 21.96 9.24 20.71
C VAL A 74 23.39 8.99 21.14
N ASP A 75 23.88 7.77 20.94
CA ASP A 75 25.20 7.34 21.39
C ASP A 75 25.67 6.12 20.58
N THR A 76 26.97 5.84 20.61
CA THR A 76 27.54 4.64 20.00
C THR A 76 28.83 4.25 20.69
N PHE A 77 28.99 2.95 20.90
CA PHE A 77 30.18 2.35 21.51
C PHE A 77 30.36 0.92 21.02
N GLY A 78 31.56 0.38 21.15
CA GLY A 78 31.87 -0.95 20.66
C GLY A 78 33.35 -1.25 20.72
N ASP A 79 33.69 -2.47 20.32
CA ASP A 79 35.04 -2.98 20.15
C ASP A 79 35.16 -3.75 18.82
N SER A 80 36.24 -4.53 18.65
CA SER A 80 36.45 -5.32 17.42
C SER A 80 35.45 -6.45 17.21
N LYS A 81 34.66 -6.83 18.22
CA LYS A 81 33.69 -7.92 18.16
C LYS A 81 32.25 -7.44 18.17
N GLN A 82 31.97 -6.25 18.70
CA GLN A 82 30.61 -5.76 18.83
C GLN A 82 30.51 -4.25 18.62
N THR A 83 29.52 -3.81 17.85
CA THR A 83 29.13 -2.41 17.74
C THR A 83 27.71 -2.22 18.26
N VAL A 84 27.52 -1.23 19.13
CA VAL A 84 26.22 -0.86 19.70
C VAL A 84 25.87 0.57 19.28
N LEU A 85 24.65 0.73 18.77
CA LEU A 85 24.04 2.02 18.48
C LEU A 85 22.88 2.26 19.44
N ILE A 86 22.90 3.40 20.11
CA ILE A 86 21.77 3.91 20.88
C ILE A 86 21.07 4.94 20.01
N ILE A 87 19.86 4.60 19.59
CA ILE A 87 19.05 5.37 18.64
C ILE A 87 17.81 5.86 19.39
N GLU A 88 17.27 7.02 19.03
CA GLU A 88 15.98 7.44 19.57
C GLU A 88 14.89 6.41 19.26
N LEU A 89 14.05 6.09 20.25
CA LEU A 89 12.95 5.15 20.04
C LEU A 89 11.76 5.86 19.38
N CYS A 90 11.49 5.51 18.13
CA CYS A 90 10.27 5.93 17.43
C CYS A 90 9.11 4.97 17.77
N ASP A 91 8.22 5.42 18.64
CA ASP A 91 7.12 4.64 19.24
C ASP A 91 5.84 4.58 18.38
N GLY A 92 5.76 5.38 17.32
CA GLY A 92 4.63 5.42 16.38
C GLY A 92 4.70 4.39 15.25
N GLY A 93 5.75 3.57 15.20
CA GLY A 93 6.03 2.63 14.10
C GLY A 93 6.56 3.34 12.84
N ASP A 94 6.50 2.65 11.71
CA ASP A 94 6.86 3.21 10.40
C ASP A 94 5.63 3.68 9.59
N LEU A 95 5.88 4.39 8.49
CA LEU A 95 4.83 4.90 7.60
C LEU A 95 4.07 3.77 6.90
N ARG A 96 4.67 2.59 6.67
CA ARG A 96 3.94 1.43 6.12
C ARG A 96 2.83 1.01 7.07
N HIS A 97 3.16 0.81 8.34
CA HIS A 97 2.18 0.47 9.37
C HIS A 97 1.18 1.62 9.61
N PHE A 98 1.62 2.87 9.47
CA PHE A 98 0.73 4.02 9.50
C PHE A 98 -0.30 3.99 8.35
N LEU A 99 0.12 3.69 7.11
CA LEU A 99 -0.79 3.51 5.97
C LEU A 99 -1.78 2.37 6.23
N SER A 100 -1.32 1.23 6.74
CA SER A 100 -2.20 0.10 7.06
C SER A 100 -3.27 0.46 8.09
N ARG A 101 -2.95 1.30 9.09
CA ARG A 101 -3.92 1.83 10.06
C ARG A 101 -4.95 2.78 9.43
N HIS A 102 -4.63 3.37 8.28
CA HIS A 102 -5.50 4.25 7.49
C HIS A 102 -6.05 3.51 6.26
N GLN A 103 -6.39 2.22 6.38
CA GLN A 103 -6.98 1.44 5.28
C GLN A 103 -6.10 1.38 4.00
N GLY A 104 -4.79 1.57 4.16
CA GLY A 104 -3.81 1.54 3.08
C GLY A 104 -3.54 2.87 2.40
N MET A 105 -4.31 3.94 2.68
CA MET A 105 -4.12 5.24 2.02
C MET A 105 -4.49 6.43 2.93
N LEU A 106 -3.87 7.58 2.71
CA LEU A 106 -4.11 8.81 3.49
C LEU A 106 -5.01 9.75 2.70
N ASP A 107 -5.84 10.53 3.38
CA ASP A 107 -6.42 11.72 2.76
C ASP A 107 -5.31 12.71 2.33
N GLU A 108 -5.65 13.63 1.44
CA GLU A 108 -4.66 14.53 0.84
C GLU A 108 -3.99 15.44 1.86
N VAL A 109 -4.75 15.92 2.86
CA VAL A 109 -4.25 16.84 3.90
C VAL A 109 -3.21 16.13 4.76
N LEU A 110 -3.52 14.92 5.21
CA LEU A 110 -2.60 14.10 5.99
C LEU A 110 -1.38 13.69 5.14
N ALA A 111 -1.57 13.28 3.89
CA ALA A 111 -0.47 12.97 2.98
C ALA A 111 0.46 14.19 2.78
N GLN A 112 -0.11 15.39 2.69
CA GLN A 112 0.63 16.65 2.56
C GLN A 112 1.44 16.95 3.83
N GLN A 113 0.86 16.75 5.02
CA GLN A 113 1.56 16.95 6.30
C GLN A 113 2.72 15.97 6.47
N VAL A 114 2.50 14.67 6.17
CA VAL A 114 3.57 13.66 6.18
C VAL A 114 4.67 14.05 5.21
N LEU A 115 4.31 14.42 3.98
CA LEU A 115 5.26 14.85 2.96
C LEU A 115 6.07 16.06 3.41
N GLN A 116 5.43 17.10 3.95
CA GLN A 116 6.11 18.30 4.45
C GLN A 116 7.16 17.96 5.51
N GLN A 117 6.80 17.14 6.50
CA GLN A 117 7.71 16.71 7.55
C GLN A 117 8.92 15.96 7.01
N LEU A 118 8.71 14.99 6.10
CA LEU A 118 9.80 14.25 5.48
C LEU A 118 10.68 15.12 4.59
N MET A 119 10.09 16.08 3.86
CA MET A 119 10.83 17.03 3.04
C MET A 119 11.76 17.92 3.88
N LEU A 120 11.40 18.28 5.13
CA LEU A 120 12.32 18.97 6.04
C LEU A 120 13.53 18.10 6.41
N GLY A 121 13.31 16.80 6.64
CA GLY A 121 14.39 15.83 6.87
C GLY A 121 15.31 15.70 5.65
N PHE A 122 14.74 15.51 4.45
CA PHE A 122 15.53 15.46 3.21
C PHE A 122 16.25 16.78 2.91
N GLN A 123 15.67 17.92 3.28
CA GLN A 123 16.32 19.22 3.14
C GLN A 123 17.58 19.32 4.02
N GLU A 124 17.54 18.82 5.25
CA GLU A 124 18.75 18.78 6.09
C GLU A 124 19.81 17.84 5.52
N MET A 125 19.39 16.66 5.09
CA MET A 125 20.29 15.65 4.53
C MET A 125 20.99 16.15 3.25
N THR A 126 20.25 16.81 2.36
CA THR A 126 20.80 17.41 1.13
C THR A 126 21.71 18.61 1.41
N LYS A 127 21.39 19.46 2.40
CA LYS A 127 22.30 20.54 2.85
C LYS A 127 23.64 19.99 3.35
N ALA A 128 23.62 18.85 4.04
CA ALA A 128 24.81 18.15 4.50
C ALA A 128 25.54 17.38 3.36
N GLY A 129 25.01 17.41 2.13
CA GLY A 129 25.63 16.80 0.95
C GLY A 129 25.38 15.29 0.83
N TYR A 130 24.32 14.78 1.46
CA TYR A 130 23.96 13.36 1.48
C TYR A 130 22.68 13.06 0.69
N ILE A 131 22.63 11.85 0.13
CA ILE A 131 21.43 11.22 -0.45
C ILE A 131 21.15 9.89 0.26
N HIS A 132 19.89 9.46 0.31
CA HIS A 132 19.41 8.32 1.07
C HIS A 132 19.52 7.00 0.31
N ARG A 133 19.06 6.98 -0.96
CA ARG A 133 19.02 5.84 -1.88
C ARG A 133 18.09 4.67 -1.53
N ASP A 134 17.44 4.67 -0.37
CA ASP A 134 16.39 3.69 -0.02
C ASP A 134 15.16 4.33 0.63
N ILE A 135 14.58 5.34 -0.03
CA ILE A 135 13.37 6.02 0.46
C ILE A 135 12.16 5.15 0.17
N LYS A 136 11.44 4.77 1.23
CA LYS A 136 10.22 3.97 1.22
C LYS A 136 9.46 4.15 2.54
N PRO A 137 8.17 3.76 2.64
CA PRO A 137 7.41 3.90 3.87
C PRO A 137 8.04 3.24 5.11
N GLU A 138 8.72 2.11 4.95
CA GLU A 138 9.39 1.39 6.04
C GLU A 138 10.56 2.18 6.66
N ASN A 139 11.17 3.09 5.88
CA ASN A 139 12.29 3.94 6.28
C ASN A 139 11.84 5.36 6.70
N SER A 140 10.54 5.51 7.01
CA SER A 140 9.93 6.71 7.58
C SER A 140 9.33 6.34 8.93
N LEU A 141 10.01 6.66 10.02
CA LEU A 141 9.55 6.35 11.38
C LEU A 141 8.72 7.49 11.97
N ILE A 142 7.90 7.17 12.97
CA ILE A 142 7.02 8.12 13.62
C ILE A 142 7.35 8.16 15.11
N HIS A 143 7.61 9.34 15.64
CA HIS A 143 7.77 9.57 17.06
C HIS A 143 6.98 10.79 17.49
N LYS A 144 6.06 10.65 18.44
CA LYS A 144 5.20 11.76 18.92
C LYS A 144 4.53 12.52 17.77
N ASN A 145 3.97 11.80 16.80
CA ASN A 145 3.35 12.33 15.56
C ASN A 145 4.29 13.09 14.61
N ILE A 146 5.61 12.98 14.82
CA ILE A 146 6.63 13.53 13.93
C ILE A 146 7.16 12.41 13.03
N HIS A 147 7.02 12.58 11.71
CA HIS A 147 7.58 11.71 10.69
C HIS A 147 9.07 12.02 10.50
N LYS A 148 9.88 10.97 10.53
CA LYS A 148 11.34 11.02 10.58
C LYS A 148 11.96 10.10 9.55
N VAL A 149 12.91 10.62 8.78
CA VAL A 149 13.74 9.81 7.86
C VAL A 149 14.66 8.90 8.68
N ALA A 150 14.71 7.62 8.34
CA ALA A 150 15.45 6.59 9.06
C ALA A 150 16.18 5.63 8.10
N ASP A 151 17.10 4.84 8.64
CA ASP A 151 17.91 3.83 7.92
C ASP A 151 18.84 4.41 6.84
N PHE A 152 20.03 4.81 7.29
CA PHE A 152 21.07 5.41 6.44
C PHE A 152 22.05 4.38 5.87
N GLY A 153 21.74 3.08 5.92
CA GLY A 153 22.65 2.01 5.50
C GLY A 153 23.10 2.12 4.03
N PHE A 154 22.27 2.71 3.17
CA PHE A 154 22.60 2.98 1.77
C PHE A 154 22.98 4.44 1.50
N ALA A 155 22.97 5.31 2.50
CA ALA A 155 23.21 6.73 2.28
C ALA A 155 24.66 7.02 1.84
N THR A 156 24.85 8.07 1.04
CA THR A 156 26.18 8.45 0.55
C THR A 156 26.29 9.94 0.29
N LYS A 157 27.53 10.45 0.27
CA LYS A 157 27.79 11.78 -0.24
C LYS A 157 27.49 11.84 -1.73
N ALA A 158 26.85 12.90 -2.17
CA ALA A 158 26.56 13.15 -3.57
C ALA A 158 26.51 14.65 -3.87
N ASP A 159 26.85 15.01 -5.11
CA ASP A 159 26.60 16.35 -5.63
C ASP A 159 25.08 16.54 -5.86
N ILE A 160 24.46 17.33 -4.97
CA ILE A 160 23.02 17.63 -5.03
C ILE A 160 22.63 18.48 -6.25
N THR A 161 23.60 19.11 -6.94
CA THR A 161 23.34 19.84 -8.20
C THR A 161 23.07 18.90 -9.36
N GLY A 162 23.37 17.61 -9.20
CA GLY A 162 23.10 16.55 -10.17
C GLY A 162 24.10 16.49 -11.32
N ARG A 163 25.34 16.97 -11.13
CA ARG A 163 26.40 16.89 -12.15
C ARG A 163 27.28 15.66 -11.97
N GLN A 164 27.35 15.12 -10.75
CA GLN A 164 28.09 13.89 -10.46
C GLN A 164 27.23 12.64 -10.64
N LEU A 165 27.81 11.65 -11.32
CA LEU A 165 27.19 10.35 -11.57
C LEU A 165 27.65 9.32 -10.54
N ILE A 166 26.70 8.55 -10.02
CA ILE A 166 26.87 7.42 -9.09
C ILE A 166 26.55 6.13 -9.84
N ARG A 167 27.21 5.01 -9.50
CA ARG A 167 27.06 3.73 -10.23
C ARG A 167 26.54 2.56 -9.39
N ASP A 168 26.56 2.64 -8.06
CA ASP A 168 26.12 1.53 -7.21
C ASP A 168 24.60 1.33 -7.32
N CYS A 169 24.16 0.10 -7.57
CA CYS A 169 22.75 -0.27 -7.56
C CYS A 169 22.36 -0.76 -6.16
N VAL A 170 21.62 0.06 -5.41
CA VAL A 170 21.21 -0.20 -4.01
C VAL A 170 19.81 0.35 -3.76
N GLY A 171 19.15 -0.16 -2.71
CA GLY A 171 17.80 0.23 -2.29
C GLY A 171 16.73 -0.80 -2.63
N THR A 172 15.46 -0.41 -2.49
CA THR A 172 14.31 -1.29 -2.73
C THR A 172 13.79 -1.12 -4.16
N PRO A 173 13.83 -2.17 -5.02
CA PRO A 173 13.63 -2.02 -6.46
C PRO A 173 12.36 -1.29 -6.90
N ILE A 174 11.23 -1.50 -6.21
CA ILE A 174 9.96 -0.85 -6.57
C ILE A 174 9.93 0.67 -6.34
N TYR A 175 10.87 1.22 -5.54
CA TYR A 175 11.03 2.66 -5.31
C TYR A 175 12.18 3.27 -6.14
N MET A 176 13.00 2.44 -6.78
CA MET A 176 14.16 2.92 -7.54
C MET A 176 13.75 3.69 -8.80
N ALA A 177 14.54 4.70 -9.13
CA ALA A 177 14.42 5.42 -10.39
C ALA A 177 14.80 4.52 -11.60
N PRO A 178 14.28 4.78 -12.81
CA PRO A 178 14.46 3.89 -13.97
C PRO A 178 15.92 3.64 -14.33
N GLN A 179 16.77 4.66 -14.18
CA GLN A 179 18.21 4.58 -14.45
C GLN A 179 18.94 3.64 -13.47
N LEU A 180 18.50 3.57 -12.21
CA LEU A 180 18.99 2.61 -11.21
C LEU A 180 18.59 1.18 -11.57
N LEU A 181 17.32 0.98 -11.94
CA LEU A 181 16.81 -0.31 -12.42
C LEU A 181 17.54 -0.86 -13.66
N GLN A 182 18.08 0.05 -14.47
CA GLN A 182 18.87 -0.27 -15.65
C GLN A 182 20.37 -0.41 -15.38
N ASN A 183 20.81 -0.33 -14.12
CA ASN A 183 22.23 -0.30 -13.74
C ASN A 183 23.03 0.76 -14.50
N THR A 184 22.41 1.90 -14.77
CA THR A 184 23.05 3.06 -15.41
C THR A 184 23.41 4.10 -14.37
N ALA A 185 24.37 4.95 -14.70
CA ALA A 185 24.83 5.97 -13.76
C ALA A 185 23.73 7.03 -13.51
N TYR A 186 23.62 7.50 -12.28
CA TYR A 186 22.50 8.34 -11.83
C TYR A 186 22.97 9.47 -10.92
N THR A 187 22.08 10.43 -10.65
CA THR A 187 22.37 11.60 -9.81
C THR A 187 21.61 11.57 -8.48
N ALA A 188 21.80 12.61 -7.65
CA ALA A 188 21.01 12.82 -6.44
C ALA A 188 19.48 12.88 -6.66
N LYS A 189 19.00 13.03 -7.90
CA LYS A 189 17.57 13.03 -8.25
C LYS A 189 16.91 11.65 -8.21
N CYS A 190 17.64 10.58 -7.89
CA CYS A 190 17.05 9.26 -7.63
C CYS A 190 16.14 9.25 -6.38
N ASP A 191 16.51 9.99 -5.34
CA ASP A 191 15.71 10.14 -4.13
C ASP A 191 14.40 10.88 -4.42
N ILE A 192 14.43 11.90 -5.29
CA ILE A 192 13.24 12.65 -5.72
C ILE A 192 12.21 11.73 -6.40
N TRP A 193 12.69 10.78 -7.21
CA TRP A 193 11.81 9.75 -7.78
C TRP A 193 11.17 8.89 -6.70
N SER A 194 11.98 8.40 -5.76
CA SER A 194 11.52 7.54 -4.66
C SER A 194 10.48 8.26 -3.78
N ILE A 195 10.68 9.57 -3.53
CA ILE A 195 9.70 10.44 -2.87
C ILE A 195 8.40 10.53 -3.68
N GLY A 196 8.47 10.65 -5.00
CA GLY A 196 7.30 10.65 -5.88
C GLY A 196 6.49 9.35 -5.82
N VAL A 197 7.18 8.20 -5.79
CA VAL A 197 6.54 6.87 -5.66
C VAL A 197 5.87 6.76 -4.29
N MET A 198 6.56 7.13 -3.22
CA MET A 198 6.02 7.12 -1.85
C MET A 198 4.83 8.09 -1.70
N ALA A 199 4.89 9.27 -2.31
CA ALA A 199 3.80 10.26 -2.28
C ALA A 199 2.55 9.76 -3.04
N TYR A 200 2.73 9.07 -4.17
CA TYR A 200 1.65 8.40 -4.86
C TYR A 200 1.05 7.28 -4.01
N GLU A 201 1.90 6.45 -3.40
CA GLU A 201 1.48 5.35 -2.54
C GLU A 201 0.71 5.84 -1.30
N MET A 202 1.13 6.95 -0.69
CA MET A 202 0.37 7.57 0.39
C MET A 202 -1.05 7.91 -0.03
N LEU A 203 -1.26 8.42 -1.24
CA LEU A 203 -2.59 8.81 -1.71
C LEU A 203 -3.43 7.64 -2.19
N TYR A 204 -2.85 6.66 -2.90
CA TYR A 204 -3.61 5.64 -3.61
C TYR A 204 -3.43 4.22 -3.05
N GLY A 205 -2.58 4.02 -2.04
CA GLY A 205 -2.31 2.74 -1.39
C GLY A 205 -1.60 1.71 -2.27
N ARG A 206 -1.13 2.10 -3.45
CA ARG A 206 -0.44 1.26 -4.42
C ARG A 206 0.63 2.05 -5.17
N GLN A 207 1.56 1.35 -5.81
CA GLN A 207 2.59 1.99 -6.64
C GLN A 207 1.98 2.56 -7.94
N PRO A 208 2.62 3.56 -8.59
CA PRO A 208 2.05 4.22 -9.78
C PRO A 208 1.95 3.31 -11.00
N TRP A 209 2.80 2.29 -11.09
CA TRP A 209 2.77 1.29 -12.16
C TRP A 209 2.62 -0.11 -11.57
N PRO A 210 1.70 -0.93 -12.09
CA PRO A 210 1.61 -2.33 -11.68
C PRO A 210 2.82 -3.12 -12.21
N CYS A 211 3.23 -4.16 -11.50
CA CYS A 211 4.28 -5.06 -11.97
C CYS A 211 4.12 -6.46 -11.37
N ARG A 212 4.60 -7.48 -12.10
CA ARG A 212 4.74 -8.86 -11.61
C ARG A 212 6.19 -9.18 -11.23
N ASP A 213 7.11 -8.50 -11.89
CA ASP A 213 8.55 -8.60 -11.71
C ASP A 213 9.23 -7.28 -12.10
N LEU A 214 10.53 -7.16 -11.84
CA LEU A 214 11.29 -5.92 -12.06
C LEU A 214 11.37 -5.49 -13.53
N ASN A 215 11.42 -6.46 -14.46
CA ASN A 215 11.47 -6.16 -15.89
C ASN A 215 10.13 -5.59 -16.35
N SER A 216 9.02 -6.17 -15.90
CA SER A 216 7.68 -5.66 -16.16
C SER A 216 7.47 -4.27 -15.56
N TYR A 217 8.05 -3.99 -14.39
CA TYR A 217 7.99 -2.67 -13.77
C TYR A 217 8.71 -1.61 -14.61
N LEU A 218 9.96 -1.89 -14.99
CA LEU A 218 10.74 -1.00 -15.84
C LEU A 218 10.08 -0.77 -17.21
N LEU A 219 9.52 -1.82 -17.82
CA LEU A 219 8.78 -1.72 -19.08
C LEU A 219 7.54 -0.83 -18.91
N ASN A 220 6.78 -1.01 -17.84
CA ASN A 220 5.57 -0.23 -17.58
C ASN A 220 5.88 1.23 -17.29
N ILE A 221 6.96 1.54 -16.57
CA ILE A 221 7.41 2.92 -16.38
C ILE A 221 7.65 3.61 -17.73
N LYS A 222 8.28 2.92 -18.68
CA LYS A 222 8.64 3.50 -20.00
C LYS A 222 7.48 3.57 -20.98
N SER A 223 6.56 2.62 -20.93
CA SER A 223 5.52 2.43 -21.96
C SER A 223 4.13 2.90 -21.51
N SER A 224 3.88 2.98 -20.21
CA SER A 224 2.58 3.36 -19.66
C SER A 224 2.66 4.75 -19.03
N PRO A 225 1.79 5.70 -19.45
CA PRO A 225 1.76 7.02 -18.84
C PRO A 225 1.35 6.90 -17.36
N LEU A 226 1.87 7.81 -16.54
CA LEU A 226 1.45 7.96 -15.14
C LEU A 226 -0.06 8.27 -15.09
N LYS A 227 -0.82 7.47 -14.34
CA LYS A 227 -2.27 7.59 -14.20
C LYS A 227 -2.66 7.90 -12.76
N PHE A 228 -3.62 8.80 -12.61
CA PHE A 228 -4.25 9.14 -11.34
C PHE A 228 -5.67 8.56 -11.34
N PRO A 229 -5.98 7.58 -10.47
CA PRO A 229 -7.31 6.99 -10.37
C PRO A 229 -8.39 8.03 -10.11
N ILE A 230 -9.53 7.93 -10.81
CA ILE A 230 -10.62 8.92 -10.68
C ILE A 230 -11.42 8.76 -9.38
N GLU A 231 -11.38 7.58 -8.79
CA GLU A 231 -12.07 7.19 -7.55
C GLU A 231 -11.67 8.08 -6.37
N LYS A 232 -10.42 8.57 -6.36
CA LYS A 232 -9.92 9.48 -5.34
C LYS A 232 -9.54 10.82 -5.97
N LYS A 233 -10.32 11.85 -5.65
CA LYS A 233 -10.01 13.22 -6.06
C LYS A 233 -8.80 13.71 -5.28
N VAL A 234 -7.78 14.15 -6.02
CA VAL A 234 -6.56 14.77 -5.51
C VAL A 234 -6.37 16.10 -6.23
N SER A 235 -5.89 17.13 -5.54
CA SER A 235 -5.64 18.44 -6.14
C SER A 235 -4.66 18.37 -7.30
N GLU A 236 -4.79 19.31 -8.24
CA GLU A 236 -3.84 19.43 -9.33
C GLU A 236 -2.43 19.78 -8.83
N GLN A 237 -2.32 20.45 -7.67
CA GLN A 237 -1.06 20.80 -7.03
C GLN A 237 -0.30 19.57 -6.54
N PHE A 238 -0.98 18.61 -5.90
CA PHE A 238 -0.34 17.37 -5.47
C PHE A 238 -0.02 16.46 -6.67
N LYS A 239 -0.91 16.40 -7.67
CA LYS A 239 -0.63 15.67 -8.93
C LYS A 239 0.57 16.27 -9.66
N ASP A 240 0.70 17.58 -9.71
CA ASP A 240 1.84 18.28 -10.32
C ASP A 240 3.15 17.93 -9.61
N PHE A 241 3.15 17.90 -8.28
CA PHE A 241 4.31 17.43 -7.50
C PHE A 241 4.73 16.01 -7.92
N ILE A 242 3.79 15.07 -7.90
CA ILE A 242 4.06 13.67 -8.26
C ILE A 242 4.55 13.57 -9.72
N LYS A 243 3.91 14.26 -10.67
CA LYS A 243 4.32 14.28 -12.08
C LYS A 243 5.77 14.76 -12.23
N LYS A 244 6.13 15.85 -11.55
CA LYS A 244 7.49 16.43 -11.59
C LYS A 244 8.55 15.54 -10.94
N CYS A 245 8.20 14.85 -9.86
CA CYS A 245 9.07 13.85 -9.21
C CYS A 245 9.25 12.59 -10.07
N LEU A 246 8.18 12.13 -10.71
CA LEU A 246 8.15 10.91 -11.53
C LEU A 246 8.43 11.15 -13.02
N THR A 247 9.06 12.27 -13.37
CA THR A 247 9.60 12.48 -14.71
C THR A 247 10.69 11.44 -15.00
N ILE A 248 10.49 10.67 -16.07
CA ILE A 248 11.37 9.54 -16.44
C ILE A 248 12.77 10.03 -16.78
N ASP A 249 12.89 11.02 -17.67
CA ASP A 249 14.17 11.66 -17.98
C ASP A 249 14.68 12.41 -16.74
N GLU A 250 15.78 11.93 -16.17
CA GLU A 250 16.40 12.51 -14.98
C GLU A 250 16.85 13.96 -15.18
N ASN A 251 17.18 14.37 -16.42
CA ASN A 251 17.56 15.75 -16.71
C ASN A 251 16.37 16.72 -16.65
N GLN A 252 15.16 16.21 -16.94
CA GLN A 252 13.90 16.95 -16.88
C GLN A 252 13.18 16.80 -15.54
N ARG A 253 13.62 15.86 -14.70
CA ARG A 253 13.10 15.66 -13.35
C ARG A 253 13.43 16.86 -12.48
N ILE A 254 12.46 17.30 -11.67
CA ILE A 254 12.61 18.44 -10.77
C ILE A 254 13.86 18.30 -9.90
N GLY A 255 14.60 19.39 -9.72
CA GLY A 255 15.79 19.44 -8.88
C GLY A 255 15.47 19.67 -7.40
N TRP A 256 16.44 19.38 -6.53
CA TRP A 256 16.28 19.55 -5.07
C TRP A 256 15.89 20.98 -4.67
N ASN A 257 16.47 22.00 -5.29
CA ASN A 257 16.15 23.39 -4.98
C ASN A 257 14.68 23.76 -5.27
N ASP A 258 14.08 23.15 -6.29
CA ASP A 258 12.73 23.46 -6.73
C ASP A 258 11.70 22.58 -6.03
N VAL A 259 12.04 21.30 -5.75
CA VAL A 259 11.14 20.38 -5.05
C VAL A 259 10.86 20.84 -3.62
N PHE A 260 11.84 21.43 -2.92
CA PHE A 260 11.64 22.03 -1.59
C PHE A 260 10.75 23.28 -1.60
N LYS A 261 10.58 23.93 -2.76
CA LYS A 261 9.75 25.14 -2.93
C LYS A 261 8.40 24.84 -3.57
N HIS A 262 8.13 23.57 -3.86
CA HIS A 262 6.92 23.18 -4.56
C HIS A 262 5.68 23.62 -3.78
N ASP A 263 4.64 24.06 -4.49
CA ASP A 263 3.46 24.64 -3.86
C ASP A 263 2.80 23.67 -2.89
N VAL A 264 2.80 22.35 -3.18
CA VAL A 264 2.28 21.31 -2.27
C VAL A 264 2.87 21.38 -0.85
N LEU A 265 4.07 21.95 -0.68
CA LEU A 265 4.71 22.12 0.62
C LEU A 265 4.35 23.45 1.32
N LYS A 266 3.67 24.37 0.62
CA LYS A 266 3.22 25.64 1.21
C LYS A 266 2.02 25.39 2.11
N ILE A 267 2.12 25.90 3.32
CA ILE A 267 1.01 25.96 4.29
C ILE A 267 0.06 27.07 3.82
N SER A 268 -1.19 26.75 3.53
CA SER A 268 -2.21 27.76 3.20
C SER A 268 -2.33 28.70 4.41
N GLN A 269 -2.45 30.02 4.22
CA GLN A 269 -2.57 30.94 5.37
C GLN A 269 -3.85 30.72 6.19
N ASN A 270 -4.86 30.05 5.64
CA ASN A 270 -6.01 29.54 6.38
C ASN A 270 -5.66 28.37 7.32
N ASP A 271 -4.52 27.73 7.09
CA ASP A 271 -3.97 26.64 7.91
C ASP A 271 -3.06 27.16 9.04
N ARG A 272 -2.84 28.48 9.15
CA ARG A 272 -2.07 29.07 10.27
C ARG A 272 -2.86 29.21 11.58
N GLN A 273 -4.13 28.80 11.61
CA GLN A 273 -4.83 28.48 12.86
C GLN A 273 -4.51 27.06 13.38
N TYR A 274 -3.69 26.28 12.67
CA TYR A 274 -3.32 24.90 13.03
C TYR A 274 -1.97 24.80 13.75
N ASP A 275 -1.68 25.73 14.66
CA ASP A 275 -0.69 25.53 15.72
C ASP A 275 -1.26 24.68 16.89
N ASN A 276 -2.31 23.88 16.61
CA ASN A 276 -3.02 23.04 17.57
C ASN A 276 -3.06 21.56 17.12
N PHE A 277 -1.95 21.04 16.59
CA PHE A 277 -1.86 19.62 16.17
C PHE A 277 -1.98 18.61 17.34
N GLN A 278 -1.96 19.07 18.60
CA GLN A 278 -2.33 18.23 19.74
C GLN A 278 -3.86 18.09 19.92
N VAL A 279 -4.65 18.98 19.34
CA VAL A 279 -6.04 19.19 19.76
C VAL A 279 -7.06 18.55 18.81
N ASP A 280 -6.72 18.39 17.53
CA ASP A 280 -7.55 17.66 16.56
C ASP A 280 -7.55 16.14 16.79
N GLU A 281 -6.42 15.52 17.14
CA GLU A 281 -6.36 14.07 17.39
C GLU A 281 -7.09 13.68 18.69
N ILE A 282 -7.03 14.53 19.73
CA ILE A 282 -7.81 14.34 20.96
C ILE A 282 -9.30 14.45 20.65
N SER A 283 -9.71 15.45 19.85
CA SER A 283 -11.11 15.63 19.45
C SER A 283 -11.63 14.47 18.60
N LYS A 284 -10.84 13.99 17.63
CA LYS A 284 -11.15 12.78 16.85
C LYS A 284 -11.28 11.54 17.73
N GLN A 285 -10.39 11.37 18.71
CA GLN A 285 -10.45 10.25 19.64
C GLN A 285 -11.69 10.30 20.55
N ILE A 286 -12.07 11.49 21.02
CA ILE A 286 -13.29 11.71 21.80
C ILE A 286 -14.52 11.39 20.96
N LEU A 287 -14.59 11.88 19.73
CA LEU A 287 -15.69 11.61 18.81
C LEU A 287 -15.83 10.13 18.46
N ALA A 288 -14.72 9.44 18.17
CA ALA A 288 -14.70 8.00 17.93
C ALA A 288 -15.17 7.20 19.15
N ASN A 289 -14.85 7.64 20.37
CA ASN A 289 -15.32 7.00 21.60
C ASN A 289 -16.81 7.24 21.85
N ILE A 290 -17.27 8.48 21.68
CA ILE A 290 -18.69 8.86 21.79
C ILE A 290 -19.53 8.05 20.80
N GLN A 291 -19.06 7.90 19.57
CA GLN A 291 -19.76 7.12 18.54
C GLN A 291 -19.92 5.64 18.94
N LYS A 292 -18.86 5.02 19.46
CA LYS A 292 -18.92 3.63 19.97
C LYS A 292 -19.93 3.50 21.10
N ILE A 293 -20.04 4.50 21.96
CA ILE A 293 -20.97 4.50 23.09
C ILE A 293 -22.41 4.65 22.61
N ILE A 294 -22.67 5.57 21.66
CA ILE A 294 -23.99 5.76 21.04
C ILE A 294 -24.45 4.47 20.36
N GLN A 295 -23.56 3.80 19.61
CA GLN A 295 -23.85 2.53 18.93
C GLN A 295 -24.09 1.39 19.93
N ALA A 296 -23.19 1.20 20.89
CA ALA A 296 -23.30 0.12 21.88
C ALA A 296 -24.55 0.24 22.75
N LYS A 297 -24.99 1.48 23.05
CA LYS A 297 -26.17 1.75 23.87
C LYS A 297 -27.44 2.02 23.03
N ASN A 298 -27.35 1.94 21.70
CA ASN A 298 -28.43 2.26 20.75
C ASN A 298 -29.15 3.58 21.08
N LEU A 299 -28.38 4.64 21.38
CA LEU A 299 -28.92 5.92 21.84
C LEU A 299 -29.50 6.72 20.69
N ASN A 300 -30.72 7.24 20.86
CA ASN A 300 -31.31 8.20 19.94
C ASN A 300 -30.79 9.61 20.25
N LEU A 301 -29.92 10.14 19.39
CA LEU A 301 -29.29 11.45 19.57
C LEU A 301 -30.29 12.61 19.67
N GLU A 302 -31.43 12.55 18.97
CA GLU A 302 -32.43 13.61 19.03
C GLU A 302 -33.15 13.66 20.36
N GLN A 303 -33.37 12.49 20.97
CA GLN A 303 -33.90 12.41 22.32
C GLN A 303 -32.86 12.86 23.35
N GLN A 304 -31.59 12.50 23.17
CA GLN A 304 -30.54 12.95 24.08
C GLN A 304 -30.36 14.47 24.05
N PHE A 305 -30.33 15.09 22.87
CA PHE A 305 -30.26 16.55 22.76
C PHE A 305 -31.44 17.22 23.49
N LYS A 306 -32.67 16.70 23.36
CA LYS A 306 -33.83 17.22 24.10
C LYS A 306 -33.77 17.04 25.61
N ILE A 307 -33.02 16.05 26.11
CA ILE A 307 -32.84 15.83 27.55
C ILE A 307 -31.86 16.85 28.14
N PHE A 308 -30.83 17.21 27.37
CA PHE A 308 -29.76 18.11 27.82
C PHE A 308 -29.98 19.58 27.43
N ASP A 309 -30.91 19.86 26.52
CA ASP A 309 -31.44 21.19 26.19
C ASP A 309 -32.37 21.68 27.32
N GLN A 310 -31.79 22.36 28.31
CA GLN A 310 -32.50 22.84 29.50
C GLN A 310 -33.27 24.13 29.20
N ASP A 311 -32.72 24.98 28.33
CA ASP A 311 -33.35 26.24 27.92
C ASP A 311 -34.51 26.03 26.91
N LYS A 312 -34.64 24.82 26.34
CA LYS A 312 -35.62 24.43 25.32
C LYS A 312 -35.53 25.27 24.04
N GLY A 313 -34.33 25.79 23.76
CA GLY A 313 -34.01 26.60 22.60
C GLY A 313 -33.80 25.76 21.33
N GLY A 314 -33.73 24.44 21.45
CA GLY A 314 -33.53 23.51 20.34
C GLY A 314 -32.06 23.23 19.98
N ASN A 315 -31.12 23.95 20.60
CA ASN A 315 -29.68 23.81 20.42
C ASN A 315 -29.00 23.84 21.80
N LEU A 316 -27.87 23.14 21.95
CA LEU A 316 -27.15 23.09 23.22
C LEU A 316 -26.15 24.24 23.34
N ASP A 317 -26.19 24.98 24.45
CA ASP A 317 -25.10 25.88 24.82
C ASP A 317 -23.86 25.11 25.30
N LEU A 318 -22.75 25.80 25.59
CA LEU A 318 -21.50 25.15 26.01
C LEU A 318 -21.65 24.28 27.28
N ASN A 319 -22.45 24.71 28.25
CA ASN A 319 -22.64 23.97 29.50
C ASN A 319 -23.54 22.76 29.29
N GLU A 320 -24.59 22.91 28.50
CA GLU A 320 -25.49 21.83 28.10
C GLU A 320 -24.77 20.79 27.24
N PHE A 321 -23.93 21.23 26.31
CA PHE A 321 -23.07 20.38 25.50
C PHE A 321 -22.03 19.65 26.35
N TYR A 322 -21.44 20.31 27.34
CA TYR A 322 -20.54 19.66 28.31
C TYR A 322 -21.24 18.53 29.07
N ASN A 323 -22.42 18.79 29.61
CA ASN A 323 -23.19 17.78 30.33
C ASN A 323 -23.58 16.61 29.43
N PHE A 324 -23.96 16.88 28.19
CA PHE A 324 -24.25 15.87 27.17
C PHE A 324 -23.03 14.98 26.87
N ILE A 325 -21.86 15.58 26.63
CA ILE A 325 -20.62 14.83 26.34
C ILE A 325 -20.15 14.03 27.56
N GLN A 326 -20.23 14.59 28.77
CA GLN A 326 -19.90 13.91 30.03
C GLN A 326 -20.82 12.72 30.32
N ALA A 327 -22.12 12.81 29.97
CA ALA A 327 -23.05 11.70 30.10
C ALA A 327 -22.72 10.53 29.15
N LEU A 328 -22.09 10.84 28.00
CA LEU A 328 -21.63 9.85 27.04
C LEU A 328 -20.28 9.27 27.43
N ASP A 329 -19.28 10.10 27.73
CA ASP A 329 -17.96 9.69 28.19
C ASP A 329 -17.46 10.59 29.34
N SER A 330 -17.53 10.05 30.56
CA SER A 330 -17.18 10.80 31.77
C SER A 330 -15.69 11.12 31.92
N ARG A 331 -14.84 10.57 31.05
CA ARG A 331 -13.37 10.78 31.07
C ARG A 331 -12.96 12.08 30.37
N VAL A 332 -13.84 12.69 29.59
CA VAL A 332 -13.55 13.89 28.80
C VAL A 332 -13.50 15.12 29.70
N THR A 333 -12.41 15.87 29.66
CA THR A 333 -12.20 17.05 30.49
C THR A 333 -12.94 18.28 29.96
N HIS A 334 -13.18 19.27 30.82
CA HIS A 334 -13.85 20.52 30.43
C HIS A 334 -13.16 21.25 29.27
N LYS A 335 -11.81 21.28 29.28
CA LYS A 335 -11.02 21.90 28.20
C LYS A 335 -11.18 21.19 26.86
N GLU A 336 -11.33 19.88 26.87
CA GLU A 336 -11.54 19.08 25.65
C GLU A 336 -12.94 19.31 25.07
N VAL A 337 -13.96 19.44 25.92
CA VAL A 337 -15.32 19.78 25.47
C VAL A 337 -15.36 21.21 24.92
N GLU A 338 -14.80 22.21 25.60
CA GLU A 338 -14.74 23.59 25.09
C GLU A 338 -14.10 23.65 23.71
N HIS A 339 -13.11 22.81 23.47
CA HIS A 339 -12.47 22.72 22.18
C HIS A 339 -13.35 22.02 21.15
N LEU A 340 -13.95 20.88 21.51
CA LEU A 340 -14.90 20.17 20.65
C LEU A 340 -16.10 21.06 20.26
N PHE A 341 -16.59 21.85 21.21
CA PHE A 341 -17.68 22.81 21.00
C PHE A 341 -17.35 23.81 19.89
N LYS A 342 -16.14 24.40 19.91
CA LYS A 342 -15.66 25.32 18.86
C LYS A 342 -15.51 24.66 17.49
N LEU A 343 -15.25 23.35 17.46
CA LEU A 343 -15.15 22.59 16.21
C LEU A 343 -16.52 22.29 15.62
N VAL A 344 -17.51 22.04 16.47
CA VAL A 344 -18.88 21.66 16.10
C VAL A 344 -19.73 22.87 15.72
N ASP A 345 -19.62 23.98 16.46
CA ASP A 345 -20.34 25.23 16.18
C ASP A 345 -19.80 25.86 14.86
N LYS A 346 -20.38 25.43 13.74
CA LYS A 346 -20.02 25.92 12.40
C LYS A 346 -20.72 27.23 12.07
N SER A 347 -21.86 27.50 12.69
CA SER A 347 -22.61 28.73 12.51
C SER A 347 -21.98 29.92 13.24
N GLY A 348 -21.20 29.65 14.30
CA GLY A 348 -20.57 30.66 15.15
C GLY A 348 -21.57 31.35 16.09
N ASP A 349 -22.72 30.73 16.34
CA ASP A 349 -23.80 31.29 17.15
C ASP A 349 -23.65 30.99 18.66
N GLN A 350 -22.55 30.36 19.05
CA GLN A 350 -22.26 29.89 20.41
C GLN A 350 -23.27 28.87 20.92
N LYS A 351 -23.92 28.15 20.01
CA LYS A 351 -24.76 27.00 20.30
C LYS A 351 -24.40 25.86 19.34
N VAL A 352 -24.79 24.64 19.71
CA VAL A 352 -24.60 23.45 18.88
C VAL A 352 -25.97 22.89 18.54
N SER A 353 -26.34 23.00 17.26
CA SER A 353 -27.52 22.32 16.74
C SER A 353 -27.27 20.83 16.55
N ILE A 354 -28.35 20.05 16.55
CA ILE A 354 -28.27 18.63 16.27
C ILE A 354 -27.74 18.34 14.86
N ASP A 355 -28.03 19.22 13.90
CA ASP A 355 -27.56 19.08 12.53
C ASP A 355 -26.07 19.42 12.41
N GLU A 356 -25.57 20.43 13.13
CA GLU A 356 -24.12 20.68 13.24
C GLU A 356 -23.39 19.51 13.88
N PHE A 357 -23.96 18.95 14.96
CA PHE A 357 -23.39 17.79 15.63
C PHE A 357 -23.45 16.53 14.74
N LYS A 358 -24.55 16.28 14.03
CA LYS A 358 -24.67 15.18 13.06
C LYS A 358 -23.74 15.37 11.86
N LYS A 359 -23.60 16.59 11.35
CA LYS A 359 -22.75 16.90 10.20
C LYS A 359 -21.28 16.67 10.50
N LEU A 360 -20.87 16.88 11.75
CA LEU A 360 -19.55 16.45 12.25
C LEU A 360 -19.32 14.93 12.09
N PHE A 361 -20.36 14.10 12.22
CA PHE A 361 -20.33 12.67 11.91
C PHE A 361 -20.53 12.35 10.42
N CYS A 362 -20.97 13.30 9.59
CA CYS A 362 -21.08 13.13 8.12
C CYS A 362 -19.78 13.48 7.39
N ASP A 363 -19.00 14.44 7.91
CA ASP A 363 -17.67 14.77 7.37
C ASP A 363 -16.64 13.66 7.63
N TYR A 364 -16.92 12.77 8.60
CA TYR A 364 -16.24 11.49 8.81
C TYR A 364 -17.23 10.34 8.58
N ASP A 365 -17.39 9.96 7.32
CA ASP A 365 -18.33 8.92 6.89
C ASP A 365 -18.00 7.54 7.50
N TYR A 366 -18.88 7.08 8.39
CA TYR A 366 -18.86 5.72 8.95
C TYR A 366 -19.89 4.79 8.29
N SER A 367 -20.21 5.02 7.02
CA SER A 367 -20.77 4.01 6.12
C SER A 367 -19.86 2.78 5.94
N ASN A 368 -18.62 2.83 6.46
CA ASN A 368 -17.59 1.78 6.48
C ASN A 368 -17.98 0.44 7.15
N LEU A 369 -19.19 0.27 7.69
CA LEU A 369 -19.72 -1.07 7.99
C LEU A 369 -20.15 -1.83 6.73
N LYS A 370 -20.39 -1.15 5.59
CA LYS A 370 -20.58 -1.82 4.29
C LYS A 370 -19.28 -2.34 3.68
N ASP A 371 -18.15 -1.70 3.98
CA ASP A 371 -16.88 -1.98 3.29
C ASP A 371 -16.08 -3.15 3.87
N VAL A 372 -16.27 -3.55 5.14
CA VAL A 372 -15.62 -4.77 5.65
C VAL A 372 -16.12 -6.00 4.90
N ALA A 373 -17.43 -6.07 4.65
CA ALA A 373 -18.03 -7.15 3.88
C ALA A 373 -17.64 -7.07 2.39
N GLU A 374 -17.60 -5.89 1.79
CA GLU A 374 -17.17 -5.72 0.38
C GLU A 374 -15.70 -6.05 0.18
N ARG A 375 -14.81 -5.53 1.04
CA ARG A 375 -13.38 -5.85 1.03
C ARG A 375 -13.15 -7.35 1.20
N LEU A 376 -13.80 -8.00 2.16
CA LEU A 376 -13.62 -9.44 2.36
C LEU A 376 -14.17 -10.26 1.19
N ILE A 377 -15.30 -9.85 0.60
CA ILE A 377 -15.84 -10.47 -0.63
C ILE A 377 -14.85 -10.31 -1.80
N VAL A 378 -14.22 -9.14 -1.94
CA VAL A 378 -13.20 -8.88 -2.96
C VAL A 378 -11.95 -9.73 -2.70
N ASP A 379 -11.44 -9.77 -1.47
CA ASP A 379 -10.28 -10.57 -1.09
C ASP A 379 -10.53 -12.08 -1.34
N LEU A 380 -11.73 -12.56 -0.98
CA LEU A 380 -12.16 -13.94 -1.27
C LEU A 380 -12.19 -14.20 -2.79
N LYS A 381 -12.77 -13.29 -3.59
CA LYS A 381 -12.79 -13.39 -5.06
C LYS A 381 -11.38 -13.41 -5.65
N GLU A 382 -10.48 -12.58 -5.16
CA GLU A 382 -9.10 -12.52 -5.62
C GLU A 382 -8.33 -13.79 -5.27
N ILE A 383 -8.50 -14.35 -4.06
CA ILE A 383 -7.88 -15.61 -3.66
C ILE A 383 -8.40 -16.78 -4.50
N ILE A 384 -9.71 -16.85 -4.71
CA ILE A 384 -10.36 -17.87 -5.55
C ILE A 384 -9.78 -17.83 -6.96
N LYS A 385 -9.67 -16.62 -7.53
CA LYS A 385 -9.13 -16.40 -8.88
C LYS A 385 -7.62 -16.68 -8.97
N ALA A 386 -6.83 -16.22 -8.01
CA ALA A 386 -5.38 -16.39 -7.98
C ALA A 386 -4.96 -17.85 -7.83
N ASN A 387 -5.76 -18.65 -7.11
CA ASN A 387 -5.47 -20.05 -6.83
C ASN A 387 -6.31 -21.03 -7.67
N ASN A 388 -7.12 -20.53 -8.62
CA ASN A 388 -8.01 -21.31 -9.48
C ASN A 388 -8.89 -22.30 -8.69
N LEU A 389 -9.38 -21.85 -7.53
CA LEU A 389 -10.20 -22.66 -6.63
C LEU A 389 -11.64 -22.70 -7.12
N LYS A 390 -12.30 -23.84 -7.00
CA LYS A 390 -13.74 -23.92 -7.25
C LYS A 390 -14.50 -23.49 -6.01
N ILE A 391 -15.54 -22.68 -6.20
CA ILE A 391 -16.41 -22.21 -5.12
C ILE A 391 -17.07 -23.40 -4.42
N GLU A 392 -17.43 -24.43 -5.19
CA GLU A 392 -17.95 -25.71 -4.71
C GLU A 392 -16.99 -26.41 -3.75
N ASP A 393 -15.69 -26.41 -4.05
CA ASP A 393 -14.68 -27.09 -3.24
C ASP A 393 -14.40 -26.31 -1.95
N ILE A 394 -14.41 -24.98 -2.01
CA ILE A 394 -14.30 -24.12 -0.82
C ILE A 394 -15.49 -24.36 0.10
N PHE A 395 -16.71 -24.27 -0.42
CA PHE A 395 -17.92 -24.46 0.37
C PHE A 395 -17.93 -25.82 1.08
N LYS A 396 -17.64 -26.91 0.35
CA LYS A 396 -17.55 -28.27 0.91
C LYS A 396 -16.43 -28.47 1.92
N ASN A 397 -15.32 -27.74 1.80
CA ASN A 397 -14.21 -27.85 2.75
C ASN A 397 -14.53 -27.23 4.11
N PHE A 398 -15.47 -26.28 4.16
CA PHE A 398 -15.85 -25.58 5.39
C PHE A 398 -17.20 -26.02 5.96
N ASP A 399 -18.09 -26.60 5.14
CA ASP A 399 -19.30 -27.35 5.55
C ASP A 399 -18.90 -28.71 6.14
N LYS A 400 -18.60 -28.75 7.44
CA LYS A 400 -18.04 -29.93 8.11
C LYS A 400 -19.11 -30.94 8.50
N ASP A 401 -20.32 -30.46 8.76
CA ASP A 401 -21.45 -31.31 9.12
C ASP A 401 -22.21 -31.86 7.89
N GLN A 402 -21.84 -31.42 6.67
CA GLN A 402 -22.42 -31.84 5.39
C GLN A 402 -23.92 -31.56 5.30
N GLN A 403 -24.39 -30.53 6.00
CA GLN A 403 -25.79 -30.14 5.98
C GLN A 403 -26.19 -29.40 4.70
N GLY A 404 -25.21 -28.99 3.88
CA GLY A 404 -25.42 -28.26 2.64
C GLY A 404 -25.47 -26.73 2.79
N ASP A 405 -25.30 -26.24 4.03
CA ASP A 405 -25.30 -24.82 4.39
C ASP A 405 -24.16 -24.54 5.38
N LEU A 406 -23.57 -23.35 5.33
CA LEU A 406 -22.56 -22.91 6.30
C LEU A 406 -23.23 -22.23 7.50
N ASP A 407 -22.95 -22.72 8.71
CA ASP A 407 -23.32 -21.99 9.93
C ASP A 407 -22.34 -20.83 10.23
N PHE A 408 -22.66 -20.04 11.26
CA PHE A 408 -21.82 -18.89 11.63
C PHE A 408 -20.39 -19.28 12.03
N ASP A 409 -20.20 -20.43 12.68
CA ASP A 409 -18.88 -20.88 13.16
C ASP A 409 -18.03 -21.44 12.00
N GLU A 410 -18.65 -22.12 11.04
CA GLU A 410 -18.05 -22.60 9.80
C GLU A 410 -17.67 -21.43 8.90
N PHE A 411 -18.57 -20.47 8.70
CA PHE A 411 -18.30 -19.25 7.97
C PHE A 411 -17.21 -18.41 8.65
N THR A 412 -17.19 -18.36 9.98
CA THR A 412 -16.12 -17.69 10.75
C THR A 412 -14.75 -18.30 10.49
N LYS A 413 -14.64 -19.63 10.40
CA LYS A 413 -13.37 -20.31 10.06
C LYS A 413 -12.93 -20.00 8.63
N LEU A 414 -13.87 -19.93 7.69
CA LEU A 414 -13.61 -19.52 6.32
C LEU A 414 -13.06 -18.09 6.26
N CYS A 415 -13.75 -17.12 6.87
CA CYS A 415 -13.32 -15.72 6.89
C CYS A 415 -11.94 -15.54 7.52
N ARG A 416 -11.64 -16.28 8.59
CA ARG A 416 -10.32 -16.22 9.27
C ARG A 416 -9.18 -16.88 8.52
N THR A 417 -9.49 -17.77 7.57
CA THR A 417 -8.46 -18.35 6.69
C THR A 417 -7.93 -17.28 5.73
N VAL A 418 -8.78 -16.35 5.31
CA VAL A 418 -8.42 -15.21 4.46
C VAL A 418 -7.92 -14.02 5.27
N ALA A 419 -8.58 -13.70 6.37
CA ALA A 419 -8.26 -12.56 7.22
C ALA A 419 -8.24 -13.00 8.71
N PRO A 420 -7.09 -13.50 9.21
CA PRO A 420 -6.96 -14.07 10.56
C PRO A 420 -7.27 -13.09 11.70
N ALA A 421 -7.19 -11.78 11.43
CA ALA A 421 -7.37 -10.72 12.42
C ALA A 421 -8.85 -10.28 12.63
N LEU A 422 -9.82 -10.85 11.89
CA LEU A 422 -11.23 -10.46 11.99
C LEU A 422 -11.88 -10.88 13.31
N LYS A 423 -12.60 -9.93 13.93
CA LYS A 423 -13.43 -10.15 15.12
C LYS A 423 -14.78 -10.76 14.74
N ASN A 424 -15.42 -11.47 15.67
CA ASN A 424 -16.74 -12.08 15.44
C ASN A 424 -17.80 -11.04 15.04
N GLU A 425 -17.75 -9.84 15.62
CA GLU A 425 -18.66 -8.73 15.29
C GLU A 425 -18.55 -8.30 13.82
N GLU A 426 -17.34 -8.29 13.27
CA GLU A 426 -17.07 -7.95 11.87
C GLU A 426 -17.52 -9.07 10.93
N ILE A 427 -17.27 -10.32 11.34
CA ILE A 427 -17.71 -11.51 10.59
C ILE A 427 -19.24 -11.60 10.56
N GLN A 428 -19.93 -11.21 11.63
CA GLN A 428 -21.40 -11.14 11.66
C GLN A 428 -21.96 -10.19 10.60
N VAL A 429 -21.29 -9.06 10.36
CA VAL A 429 -21.69 -8.13 9.30
C VAL A 429 -21.53 -8.76 7.91
N VAL A 430 -20.46 -9.53 7.69
CA VAL A 430 -20.28 -10.26 6.43
C VAL A 430 -21.29 -11.40 6.29
N PHE A 431 -21.52 -12.15 7.36
CA PHE A 431 -22.47 -13.26 7.41
C PHE A 431 -23.86 -12.81 6.99
N ASN A 432 -24.35 -11.70 7.57
CA ASN A 432 -25.64 -11.11 7.23
C ASN A 432 -25.73 -10.60 5.78
N LYS A 433 -24.60 -10.40 5.10
CA LYS A 433 -24.58 -10.01 3.68
C LYS A 433 -24.74 -11.22 2.76
N PHE A 434 -24.18 -12.36 3.15
CA PHE A 434 -24.31 -13.63 2.45
C PHE A 434 -25.67 -14.27 2.69
N ASP A 435 -26.17 -14.26 3.93
CA ASP A 435 -27.49 -14.74 4.33
C ASP A 435 -28.58 -13.79 3.79
N LYS A 436 -29.13 -14.09 2.60
CA LYS A 436 -30.13 -13.23 1.93
C LYS A 436 -31.53 -13.49 2.43
N ASN A 437 -31.81 -14.72 2.83
CA ASN A 437 -33.11 -15.15 3.30
C ASN A 437 -33.30 -14.97 4.82
N ASN A 438 -32.24 -14.55 5.54
CA ASN A 438 -32.16 -14.37 7.00
C ASN A 438 -32.47 -15.65 7.79
N ASP A 439 -32.11 -16.81 7.27
CA ASP A 439 -32.34 -18.10 7.93
C ASP A 439 -31.22 -18.48 8.93
N LYS A 440 -30.25 -17.58 9.12
CA LYS A 440 -29.07 -17.73 9.98
C LYS A 440 -28.11 -18.83 9.51
N LYS A 441 -28.20 -19.22 8.25
CA LYS A 441 -27.26 -20.07 7.54
C LYS A 441 -26.91 -19.43 6.20
N ILE A 442 -25.88 -19.94 5.53
CA ILE A 442 -25.52 -19.50 4.18
C ILE A 442 -25.58 -20.72 3.27
N SER A 443 -26.58 -20.73 2.39
CA SER A 443 -26.72 -21.78 1.39
C SER A 443 -25.64 -21.69 0.30
N PHE A 444 -25.40 -22.80 -0.40
CA PHE A 444 -24.46 -22.81 -1.53
C PHE A 444 -24.82 -21.77 -2.60
N ASP A 445 -26.10 -21.58 -2.88
CA ASP A 445 -26.57 -20.62 -3.88
C ASP A 445 -26.35 -19.16 -3.45
N GLU A 446 -26.53 -18.85 -2.16
CA GLU A 446 -26.21 -17.53 -1.59
C GLU A 446 -24.71 -17.26 -1.62
N PHE A 447 -23.91 -18.25 -1.22
CA PHE A 447 -22.46 -18.21 -1.24
C PHE A 447 -21.92 -17.99 -2.65
N LYS A 448 -22.43 -18.77 -3.62
CA LYS A 448 -22.08 -18.64 -5.02
C LYS A 448 -22.49 -17.28 -5.57
N ARG A 449 -23.71 -16.82 -5.32
CA ARG A 449 -24.22 -15.56 -5.87
C ARG A 449 -23.38 -14.34 -5.46
N GLU A 450 -22.96 -14.26 -4.20
CA GLU A 450 -22.14 -13.14 -3.73
C GLU A 450 -20.71 -13.18 -4.30
N LEU A 451 -20.18 -14.39 -4.57
CA LEU A 451 -18.84 -14.60 -5.11
C LEU A 451 -18.78 -14.60 -6.64
N SER A 452 -19.89 -14.83 -7.33
CA SER A 452 -20.01 -14.86 -8.80
C SER A 452 -20.51 -13.54 -9.37
N TYR A 453 -19.63 -12.54 -9.45
CA TYR A 453 -19.84 -11.37 -10.33
C TYR A 453 -18.72 -11.35 -11.38
N GLY A 454 -19.06 -11.56 -12.66
CA GLY A 454 -18.17 -11.32 -13.80
C GLY A 454 -17.53 -12.55 -14.47
N THR A 455 -17.91 -13.77 -14.09
CA THR A 455 -17.40 -14.99 -14.74
C THR A 455 -18.51 -16.03 -14.87
N ASP A 456 -19.23 -16.01 -15.97
CA ASP A 456 -19.93 -17.18 -16.48
C ASP A 456 -19.89 -17.13 -18.00
N GLN A 457 -18.99 -17.92 -18.59
CA GLN A 457 -19.34 -18.99 -19.53
C GLN A 457 -18.15 -19.97 -19.60
N ASP A 458 -18.40 -21.19 -19.12
CA ASP A 458 -17.80 -22.47 -19.50
C ASP A 458 -16.27 -22.65 -19.73
N SER A 459 -15.75 -23.59 -18.95
CA SER A 459 -14.67 -24.55 -19.24
C SER A 459 -13.22 -24.20 -18.85
N LYS A 460 -12.79 -24.86 -17.76
CA LYS A 460 -11.45 -25.42 -17.49
C LYS A 460 -10.24 -24.53 -17.86
N PHE A 461 -9.64 -23.89 -16.86
CA PHE A 461 -8.26 -23.40 -16.96
C PHE A 461 -7.33 -24.58 -17.32
N ASN A 462 -6.89 -24.60 -18.57
CA ASN A 462 -5.91 -25.53 -19.10
C ASN A 462 -4.66 -24.71 -19.46
N PRO A 463 -3.54 -24.83 -18.71
CA PRO A 463 -2.31 -24.09 -18.97
C PRO A 463 -1.79 -24.25 -20.41
N ALA A 464 -1.98 -25.43 -21.01
CA ALA A 464 -1.61 -25.70 -22.39
C ALA A 464 -2.51 -24.97 -23.39
N LYS A 465 -3.80 -24.76 -23.05
CA LYS A 465 -4.76 -23.98 -23.86
C LYS A 465 -4.46 -22.47 -23.79
N GLU A 466 -4.08 -21.95 -22.62
CA GLU A 466 -3.62 -20.56 -22.47
C GLU A 466 -2.33 -20.30 -23.26
N LYS A 467 -1.37 -21.23 -23.21
CA LYS A 467 -0.14 -21.12 -23.99
C LYS A 467 -0.42 -21.27 -25.50
N ALA A 468 -1.34 -22.14 -25.91
CA ALA A 468 -1.80 -22.22 -27.29
C ALA A 468 -2.46 -20.91 -27.77
N ASN A 469 -3.32 -20.29 -26.96
CA ASN A 469 -3.92 -18.97 -27.25
C ASN A 469 -2.86 -17.87 -27.38
N LYS A 470 -1.79 -17.93 -26.59
CA LYS A 470 -0.66 -17.00 -26.68
C LYS A 470 0.13 -17.18 -27.98
N ILE A 471 0.36 -18.42 -28.42
CA ILE A 471 1.02 -18.72 -29.72
C ILE A 471 0.18 -18.17 -30.88
N LEU A 472 -1.15 -18.34 -30.85
CA LEU A 472 -2.06 -17.76 -31.86
C LEU A 472 -2.01 -16.24 -31.87
N SER A 473 -2.05 -15.62 -30.68
CA SER A 473 -1.99 -14.16 -30.55
C SER A 473 -0.68 -13.58 -31.09
N GLU A 474 0.43 -14.28 -30.86
CA GLU A 474 1.75 -13.88 -31.38
C GLU A 474 1.83 -14.05 -32.91
N LEU A 475 1.24 -15.11 -33.46
CA LEU A 475 1.12 -15.30 -34.92
C LEU A 475 0.37 -14.14 -35.57
N VAL A 476 -0.80 -13.78 -35.02
CA VAL A 476 -1.59 -12.63 -35.50
C VAL A 476 -0.80 -11.33 -35.39
N ARG A 477 -0.06 -11.14 -34.28
CA ARG A 477 0.77 -9.95 -34.06
C ARG A 477 1.89 -9.83 -35.08
N ILE A 478 2.69 -10.87 -35.30
CA ILE A 478 3.83 -10.85 -36.23
C ILE A 478 3.35 -10.58 -37.66
N VAL A 479 2.26 -11.21 -38.08
CA VAL A 479 1.68 -11.02 -39.43
C VAL A 479 1.19 -9.59 -39.62
N LYS A 480 0.46 -9.03 -38.64
CA LYS A 480 -0.04 -7.64 -38.70
C LYS A 480 1.10 -6.60 -38.63
N GLN A 481 2.10 -6.80 -37.76
CA GLN A 481 3.21 -5.85 -37.59
C GLN A 481 4.17 -5.81 -38.79
N ASN A 482 4.41 -6.95 -39.43
CA ASN A 482 5.34 -7.04 -40.57
C ASN A 482 4.62 -6.98 -41.93
N ASN A 483 3.30 -6.71 -41.92
CA ASN A 483 2.45 -6.64 -43.11
C ASN A 483 2.63 -7.85 -44.06
N LEU A 484 2.73 -9.05 -43.47
CA LEU A 484 2.97 -10.29 -44.20
C LEU A 484 1.69 -10.74 -44.90
N LYS A 485 1.82 -11.24 -46.13
CA LYS A 485 0.68 -11.80 -46.87
C LYS A 485 0.34 -13.18 -46.32
N ILE A 486 -0.84 -13.32 -45.74
CA ILE A 486 -1.30 -14.56 -45.08
C ILE A 486 -1.32 -15.74 -46.07
N GLU A 487 -1.67 -15.48 -47.33
CA GLU A 487 -1.63 -16.46 -48.42
C GLU A 487 -0.23 -17.05 -48.62
N GLN A 488 0.81 -16.22 -48.53
CA GLN A 488 2.20 -16.66 -48.71
C GLN A 488 2.68 -17.47 -47.50
N ILE A 489 2.24 -17.12 -46.29
CA ILE A 489 2.54 -17.91 -45.09
C ILE A 489 1.90 -19.29 -45.23
N PHE A 490 0.61 -19.35 -45.54
CA PHE A 490 -0.10 -20.62 -45.70
C PHE A 490 0.56 -21.52 -46.75
N GLN A 491 0.88 -20.98 -47.94
CA GLN A 491 1.55 -21.72 -49.01
C GLN A 491 2.97 -22.17 -48.68
N ASN A 492 3.70 -21.42 -47.85
CA ASN A 492 5.06 -21.79 -47.45
C ASN A 492 5.10 -23.01 -46.50
N PHE A 493 4.02 -23.25 -45.76
CA PHE A 493 3.91 -24.37 -44.82
C PHE A 493 3.12 -25.56 -45.37
N ASP A 494 2.28 -25.38 -46.39
CA ASP A 494 1.65 -26.45 -47.18
C ASP A 494 2.69 -27.10 -48.12
N LYS A 495 3.41 -28.09 -47.61
CA LYS A 495 4.54 -28.71 -48.33
C LYS A 495 4.07 -29.70 -49.39
N ASN A 496 2.95 -30.38 -49.13
CA ASN A 496 2.38 -31.35 -50.07
C ASN A 496 1.49 -30.69 -51.16
N LYS A 497 1.24 -29.37 -51.05
CA LYS A 497 0.46 -28.54 -51.98
C LYS A 497 -0.99 -28.99 -52.12
N ASN A 498 -1.55 -29.57 -51.07
CA ASN A 498 -2.94 -30.04 -51.06
C ASN A 498 -3.94 -28.91 -50.71
N GLN A 499 -3.46 -27.66 -50.57
CA GLN A 499 -4.23 -26.47 -50.20
C GLN A 499 -4.81 -26.53 -48.78
N LYS A 500 -4.27 -27.41 -47.94
CA LYS A 500 -4.62 -27.59 -46.53
C LYS A 500 -3.33 -27.74 -45.73
N LEU A 501 -3.36 -27.43 -44.44
CA LEU A 501 -2.24 -27.69 -43.54
C LEU A 501 -2.55 -28.93 -42.72
N GLU A 502 -1.73 -29.95 -42.85
CA GLU A 502 -1.77 -31.11 -41.95
C GLU A 502 -1.14 -30.77 -40.60
N LEU A 503 -1.47 -31.53 -39.55
CA LEU A 503 -0.97 -31.29 -38.19
C LEU A 503 0.55 -31.11 -38.13
N ALA A 504 1.32 -31.93 -38.85
CA ALA A 504 2.78 -31.85 -38.86
C ALA A 504 3.31 -30.57 -39.52
N GLU A 505 2.63 -30.08 -40.55
CA GLU A 505 2.97 -28.83 -41.25
C GLU A 505 2.63 -27.62 -40.39
N PHE A 506 1.49 -27.67 -39.70
CA PHE A 506 1.05 -26.63 -38.79
C PHE A 506 1.90 -26.56 -37.50
N GLN A 507 2.38 -27.71 -37.01
CA GLN A 507 3.34 -27.78 -35.90
C GLN A 507 4.67 -27.09 -36.26
N GLN A 508 5.14 -27.22 -37.50
CA GLN A 508 6.34 -26.51 -37.98
C GLN A 508 6.11 -24.99 -37.96
N LEU A 509 4.94 -24.51 -38.38
CA LEU A 509 4.55 -23.10 -38.27
C LEU A 509 4.57 -22.62 -36.81
N CYS A 510 3.97 -23.38 -35.89
CA CYS A 510 3.96 -23.04 -34.46
C CYS A 510 5.37 -22.97 -33.87
N LYS A 511 6.27 -23.86 -34.29
CA LYS A 511 7.66 -23.91 -33.82
C LYS A 511 8.50 -22.73 -34.31
N VAL A 512 8.22 -22.20 -35.50
CA VAL A 512 8.85 -20.97 -36.00
C VAL A 512 8.43 -19.76 -35.15
N MET A 513 7.19 -19.76 -34.65
CA MET A 513 6.64 -18.70 -33.82
C MET A 513 7.12 -18.76 -32.37
N ASP A 514 7.16 -19.97 -31.80
CA ASP A 514 7.67 -20.24 -30.45
C ASP A 514 8.45 -21.56 -30.46
N ASN A 515 9.78 -21.46 -30.54
CA ASN A 515 10.67 -22.63 -30.56
C ASN A 515 10.68 -23.39 -29.22
N SER A 516 10.10 -22.83 -28.15
CA SER A 516 9.95 -23.47 -26.85
C SER A 516 8.60 -24.18 -26.64
N SER A 517 7.72 -24.15 -27.66
CA SER A 517 6.41 -24.80 -27.61
C SER A 517 6.53 -26.33 -27.62
N THR A 518 5.71 -27.00 -26.81
CA THR A 518 5.65 -28.47 -26.75
C THR A 518 4.73 -29.04 -27.84
N ILE A 519 4.86 -30.34 -28.16
CA ILE A 519 4.00 -31.00 -29.16
C ILE A 519 2.52 -30.92 -28.76
N GLU A 520 2.21 -31.10 -27.47
CA GLU A 520 0.86 -31.00 -26.93
C GLU A 520 0.27 -29.59 -27.12
N GLU A 521 1.05 -28.54 -26.85
CA GLU A 521 0.64 -27.16 -27.08
C GLU A 521 0.37 -26.89 -28.56
N GLN A 522 1.24 -27.37 -29.46
CA GLN A 522 1.08 -27.18 -30.90
C GLN A 522 -0.14 -27.92 -31.45
N THR A 523 -0.44 -29.12 -30.94
CA THR A 523 -1.66 -29.85 -31.28
C THR A 523 -2.92 -29.14 -30.79
N LEU A 524 -2.88 -28.50 -29.62
CA LEU A 524 -3.98 -27.67 -29.13
C LEU A 524 -4.17 -26.40 -29.98
N VAL A 525 -3.08 -25.76 -30.42
CA VAL A 525 -3.18 -24.64 -31.38
C VAL A 525 -3.89 -25.11 -32.64
N PHE A 526 -3.45 -26.22 -33.23
CA PHE A 526 -4.06 -26.80 -34.43
C PHE A 526 -5.57 -27.02 -34.27
N GLN A 527 -5.98 -27.65 -33.16
CA GLN A 527 -7.40 -27.90 -32.85
C GLN A 527 -8.23 -26.62 -32.62
N LEU A 528 -7.61 -25.51 -32.21
CA LEU A 528 -8.30 -24.24 -32.06
C LEU A 528 -8.57 -23.55 -33.40
N VAL A 529 -7.74 -23.84 -34.41
CA VAL A 529 -7.84 -23.29 -35.77
C VAL A 529 -8.73 -24.16 -36.65
N ASP A 530 -8.62 -25.48 -36.57
CA ASP A 530 -9.49 -26.45 -37.23
C ASP A 530 -10.93 -26.33 -36.66
N LYS A 531 -11.79 -25.60 -37.36
CA LYS A 531 -13.15 -25.29 -36.89
C LYS A 531 -14.12 -26.42 -37.21
N ASN A 532 -13.88 -27.11 -38.31
CA ASN A 532 -14.76 -28.19 -38.78
C ASN A 532 -14.38 -29.57 -38.20
N GLN A 533 -13.24 -29.67 -37.51
CA GLN A 533 -12.70 -30.88 -36.85
C GLN A 533 -12.39 -32.02 -37.84
N ASP A 534 -12.02 -31.70 -39.09
CA ASP A 534 -11.63 -32.67 -40.11
C ASP A 534 -10.14 -33.09 -40.03
N ASN A 535 -9.41 -32.56 -39.04
CA ASN A 535 -7.97 -32.73 -38.83
C ASN A 535 -7.11 -32.14 -39.96
N LEU A 536 -7.63 -31.15 -40.68
CA LEU A 536 -6.91 -30.35 -41.66
C LEU A 536 -7.30 -28.88 -41.47
N VAL A 537 -6.34 -27.96 -41.63
CA VAL A 537 -6.67 -26.52 -41.59
C VAL A 537 -6.68 -25.98 -43.01
N ASP A 538 -7.85 -25.56 -43.49
CA ASP A 538 -7.95 -24.91 -44.79
C ASP A 538 -7.59 -23.42 -44.75
N PHE A 539 -7.47 -22.79 -45.92
CA PHE A 539 -7.11 -21.38 -46.00
C PHE A 539 -8.14 -20.45 -45.35
N GLN A 540 -9.44 -20.80 -45.37
CA GLN A 540 -10.48 -19.96 -44.77
C GLN A 540 -10.41 -20.01 -43.24
N GLU A 541 -10.19 -21.19 -42.67
CA GLU A 541 -9.98 -21.39 -41.23
C GLU A 541 -8.72 -20.67 -40.75
N PHE A 542 -7.63 -20.77 -41.52
CA PHE A 542 -6.39 -20.06 -41.21
C PHE A 542 -6.54 -18.54 -41.32
N ALA A 543 -7.18 -18.04 -42.39
CA ALA A 543 -7.41 -16.61 -42.60
C ALA A 543 -8.34 -15.99 -41.55
N ALA A 544 -9.25 -16.80 -40.97
CA ALA A 544 -10.16 -16.34 -39.92
C ALA A 544 -9.42 -15.88 -38.65
N LEU A 545 -8.18 -16.32 -38.42
CA LEU A 545 -7.37 -15.87 -37.28
C LEU A 545 -6.98 -14.39 -37.34
N PHE A 546 -6.96 -13.80 -38.54
CA PHE A 546 -6.41 -12.47 -38.76
C PHE A 546 -7.46 -11.39 -38.99
N LYS A 547 -8.73 -11.78 -39.14
CA LYS A 547 -9.89 -10.89 -39.13
C LYS A 547 -10.06 -10.29 -37.74
#